data_AF-A0AA36H4H0-F1
#
_entry.id   AF-A0AA36H4H0-F1
#
_cell.length_a   1.000
_cell.length_b   1.000
_cell.length_c   1.000
_cell.angle_alpha   90.00
_cell.angle_beta   90.00
_cell.angle_gamma   90.00
#
_symmetry.space_group_name_H-M   'P 1'
#
loop_
_entity.id
_entity.type
_entity.pdbx_description
1 polymer ?
#
loop_
_entity_poly.entity_id
_entity_poly.type
_entity_poly.pdbx_seq_one_letter_code
_entity_poly.pdbx_strand_id
1 'polypeptide(L)'
;MLRFMQSAGATVTFRCNDRPFTNAKVRLDEAEFFVDGWMGGPVKPDRFGVAKVHGSAAEITQIDPYLRITHWCNRSGMSPIQFCIDIPPQFINYGREVKRYWHIRLELSKKHPKQRNC
;
A
#
# COMPACT_ATOMS: atom_id res chain seq x y z
N MET A 1 -15.09 23.44 12.51
CA MET A 1 -13.79 22.75 12.44
C MET A 1 -13.63 22.21 11.03
N LEU A 2 -12.73 22.78 10.22
CA LEU A 2 -12.50 22.28 8.86
C LEU A 2 -11.94 20.85 8.92
N ARG A 3 -12.66 19.89 8.35
CA ARG A 3 -12.26 18.48 8.30
C ARG A 3 -11.39 18.23 7.06
N PHE A 4 -10.14 18.70 7.09
CA PHE A 4 -9.14 18.41 6.05
C PHE A 4 -8.54 17.01 6.15
N MET A 5 -8.86 16.28 7.22
CA MET A 5 -8.36 14.93 7.38
C MET A 5 -9.07 13.99 6.41
N GLN A 6 -8.29 13.19 5.70
CA GLN A 6 -8.73 12.11 4.86
C GLN A 6 -7.96 10.84 5.20
N SER A 7 -8.55 9.69 4.91
CA SER A 7 -7.97 8.40 5.24
C SER A 7 -8.20 7.41 4.12
N ALA A 8 -7.26 6.47 4.02
CA ALA A 8 -7.28 5.37 3.08
C ALA A 8 -6.65 4.13 3.72
N GLY A 9 -6.99 2.96 3.20
CA GLY A 9 -6.42 1.71 3.67
C GLY A 9 -6.63 0.58 2.68
N ALA A 10 -5.78 -0.43 2.78
CA ALA A 10 -5.82 -1.60 1.94
C ALA A 10 -5.59 -2.90 2.72
N THR A 11 -6.20 -3.96 2.23
CA THR A 11 -5.85 -5.34 2.57
C THR A 11 -5.20 -5.97 1.34
N VAL A 12 -3.93 -6.34 1.48
CA VAL A 12 -3.12 -6.92 0.41
C VAL A 12 -2.91 -8.40 0.67
N THR A 13 -3.22 -9.24 -0.32
CA THR A 13 -2.89 -10.67 -0.30
C THR A 13 -1.72 -10.93 -1.23
N PHE A 14 -0.57 -11.28 -0.68
CA PHE A 14 0.64 -11.60 -1.40
C PHE A 14 0.75 -13.08 -1.71
N ARG A 15 1.00 -13.38 -2.99
CA ARG A 15 1.46 -14.69 -3.44
C ARG A 15 2.81 -14.57 -4.14
N CYS A 16 3.54 -15.67 -4.16
CA CYS A 16 4.75 -15.87 -4.94
C CYS A 16 4.70 -17.29 -5.50
N ASN A 17 4.67 -17.40 -6.83
CA ASN A 17 4.48 -18.67 -7.54
C ASN A 17 3.24 -19.43 -6.99
N ASP A 18 2.11 -18.72 -6.90
CA ASP A 18 0.83 -19.25 -6.43
C ASP A 18 0.80 -19.73 -4.96
N ARG A 19 1.82 -19.43 -4.16
CA ARG A 19 1.83 -19.75 -2.71
C ARG A 19 1.73 -18.47 -1.86
N PRO A 20 1.07 -18.51 -0.69
CA PRO A 20 1.14 -17.40 0.27
C PRO A 20 2.57 -16.95 0.51
N PHE A 21 2.82 -15.65 0.51
CA PHE A 21 4.16 -15.10 0.61
C PHE A 21 4.28 -14.09 1.75
N THR A 22 5.20 -14.34 2.67
CA THR A 22 5.35 -13.58 3.92
C THR A 22 6.56 -12.65 3.95
N ASN A 23 7.54 -12.87 3.06
CA ASN A 23 8.73 -12.02 2.97
C ASN A 23 8.49 -10.80 2.05
N ALA A 24 7.42 -10.06 2.34
CA ALA A 24 7.07 -8.80 1.73
C ALA A 24 6.80 -7.74 2.81
N LYS A 25 6.73 -6.48 2.40
CA LYS A 25 6.31 -5.34 3.22
C LYS A 25 5.38 -4.46 2.38
N VAL A 26 4.36 -3.90 3.03
CA VAL A 26 3.51 -2.85 2.47
C VAL A 26 3.54 -1.63 3.36
N ARG A 27 3.76 -0.45 2.77
CA ARG A 27 3.59 0.86 3.39
C ARG A 27 2.53 1.64 2.62
N LEU A 28 1.77 2.47 3.31
CA LEU A 28 0.83 3.41 2.73
C LEU A 28 1.48 4.79 2.76
N ASP A 29 1.63 5.39 1.59
CA ASP A 29 2.22 6.70 1.39
C ASP A 29 1.22 7.61 0.64
N GLU A 30 1.40 8.91 0.81
CA GLU A 30 0.74 10.01 0.12
C GLU A 30 1.71 10.64 -0.89
N ALA A 31 1.19 11.15 -2.00
CA ALA A 31 1.99 11.76 -3.04
C ALA A 31 2.31 13.22 -2.71
N GLU A 32 3.32 13.44 -1.87
CA GLU A 32 3.78 14.78 -1.49
C GLU A 32 5.07 15.19 -2.21
N PHE A 33 5.17 16.47 -2.61
CA PHE A 33 6.35 17.01 -3.29
C PHE A 33 7.50 17.38 -2.35
N PHE A 34 7.19 17.81 -1.11
CA PHE A 34 8.15 18.48 -0.23
C PHE A 34 8.41 17.79 1.11
N VAL A 35 7.59 16.81 1.51
CA VAL A 35 7.73 16.09 2.78
C VAL A 35 7.55 14.58 2.58
N ASP A 36 7.99 13.80 3.58
CA ASP A 36 7.75 12.36 3.60
C ASP A 36 6.26 12.10 3.81
N GLY A 37 5.54 11.76 2.73
CA GLY A 37 4.10 11.48 2.72
C GLY A 37 3.71 10.18 3.42
N TRP A 38 4.45 9.73 4.43
CA TRP A 38 4.15 8.48 5.13
C TRP A 38 2.80 8.56 5.85
N MET A 39 1.85 7.70 5.47
CA MET A 39 0.55 7.60 6.14
C MET A 39 0.46 6.41 7.11
N GLY A 40 1.06 5.25 6.80
CA GLY A 40 0.99 4.08 7.67
C GLY A 40 1.82 2.87 7.22
N GLY A 41 2.05 1.93 8.14
CA GLY A 41 2.97 0.81 7.96
C GLY A 41 4.42 1.17 8.31
N PRO A 42 5.44 0.46 7.82
CA PRO A 42 5.36 -0.75 7.00
C PRO A 42 4.78 -1.95 7.77
N VAL A 43 3.97 -2.77 7.09
CA VAL A 43 3.33 -3.98 7.64
C VAL A 43 3.84 -5.21 6.89
N LYS A 44 4.15 -6.29 7.61
CA LYS A 44 4.46 -7.60 7.03
C LYS A 44 3.19 -8.45 6.90
N PRO A 45 3.08 -9.29 5.86
CA PRO A 45 1.98 -10.24 5.75
C PRO A 45 2.00 -11.30 6.86
N ASP A 46 0.82 -11.76 7.24
CA ASP A 46 0.65 -12.92 8.13
C ASP A 46 1.02 -14.25 7.44
N ARG A 47 0.81 -15.37 8.13
CA ARG A 47 1.11 -16.72 7.60
C ARG A 47 0.33 -17.08 6.32
N PHE A 48 -0.76 -16.39 6.03
CA PHE A 48 -1.58 -16.57 4.83
C PHE A 48 -1.22 -15.58 3.73
N GLY A 49 -0.16 -14.79 3.92
CA GLY A 49 0.27 -13.76 2.98
C GLY A 49 -0.62 -12.53 3.01
N VAL A 50 -1.41 -12.30 4.06
CA VAL A 50 -2.32 -11.15 4.15
C VAL A 50 -1.73 -10.06 5.02
N ALA A 51 -1.69 -8.82 4.52
CA ALA A 51 -1.32 -7.62 5.27
C ALA A 51 -2.45 -6.59 5.19
N LYS A 52 -2.71 -5.88 6.29
CA LYS A 52 -3.66 -4.76 6.33
C LYS A 52 -2.91 -3.49 6.74
N VAL A 53 -3.03 -2.44 5.93
CA VAL A 53 -2.38 -1.13 6.16
C VAL A 53 -3.41 -0.03 6.04
N HIS A 54 -3.28 1.02 6.84
CA HIS A 54 -4.15 2.19 6.81
C HIS A 54 -3.42 3.40 7.39
N GLY A 55 -3.93 4.58 7.08
CA GLY A 55 -3.42 5.84 7.57
C GLY A 55 -4.33 7.00 7.18
N SER A 56 -3.91 8.20 7.58
CA SER A 56 -4.64 9.44 7.29
C SER A 56 -3.67 10.59 7.04
N ALA A 57 -4.03 11.48 6.13
CA ALA A 57 -3.29 12.70 5.82
C ALA A 57 -4.23 13.92 5.87
N ALA A 58 -3.66 15.09 6.16
CA ALA A 58 -4.40 16.33 6.28
C ALA A 58 -4.19 17.18 5.02
N GLU A 59 -5.16 17.13 4.10
CA GLU A 59 -5.11 17.87 2.84
C GLU A 59 -6.43 18.57 2.53
N ILE A 60 -6.32 19.75 1.90
CA ILE A 60 -7.48 20.51 1.44
C ILE A 60 -8.10 19.85 0.20
N THR A 61 -7.25 19.40 -0.72
CA THR A 61 -7.60 18.60 -1.90
C THR A 61 -7.74 17.13 -1.52
N GLN A 62 -8.29 16.31 -2.43
CA GLN A 62 -8.29 14.87 -2.21
C GLN A 62 -6.86 14.35 -2.14
N ILE A 63 -6.58 13.50 -1.16
CA ILE A 63 -5.30 12.79 -1.05
C ILE A 63 -5.10 11.84 -2.24
N ASP A 64 -3.86 11.55 -2.61
CA ASP A 64 -3.40 10.63 -3.66
C ASP A 64 -2.62 9.41 -3.09
N PRO A 65 -3.25 8.58 -2.24
CA PRO A 65 -2.57 7.52 -1.52
C PRO A 65 -2.15 6.36 -2.42
N TYR A 66 -0.96 5.81 -2.17
CA TYR A 66 -0.44 4.64 -2.86
C TYR A 66 0.22 3.64 -1.91
N LEU A 67 0.22 2.37 -2.33
CA LEU A 67 0.89 1.28 -1.64
C LEU A 67 2.31 1.17 -2.16
N ARG A 68 3.30 1.36 -1.27
CA ARG A 68 4.70 1.01 -1.53
C ARG A 68 4.93 -0.44 -1.11
N ILE A 69 5.19 -1.29 -2.09
CA ILE A 69 5.43 -2.72 -1.91
C ILE A 69 6.92 -3.01 -2.03
N THR A 70 7.45 -3.76 -1.07
CA THR A 70 8.83 -4.26 -1.09
C THR A 70 8.82 -5.78 -0.88
N HIS A 71 9.50 -6.56 -1.72
CA HIS A 71 9.49 -8.02 -1.59
C HIS A 71 10.76 -8.71 -2.07
N TRP A 72 10.90 -9.97 -1.67
CA TRP A 72 12.01 -10.87 -2.04
C TRP A 72 11.58 -12.10 -2.86
N CYS A 73 10.34 -12.14 -3.37
CA CYS A 73 9.89 -13.23 -4.26
C CYS A 73 10.84 -13.40 -5.45
N ASN A 74 11.34 -14.62 -5.67
CA ASN A 74 12.31 -14.99 -6.71
C ASN A 74 13.57 -14.08 -6.73
N ARG A 75 13.94 -13.48 -5.59
CA ARG A 75 15.11 -12.59 -5.47
C ARG A 75 16.19 -13.24 -4.61
N SER A 76 17.34 -13.50 -5.22
CA SER A 76 18.55 -14.06 -4.56
C SER A 76 19.62 -13.02 -4.23
N GLY A 77 19.47 -11.77 -4.71
CA GLY A 77 20.43 -10.68 -4.48
C GLY A 77 20.17 -9.86 -3.21
N MET A 78 21.08 -8.91 -2.92
CA MET A 78 21.03 -8.09 -1.71
C MET A 78 19.90 -7.05 -1.69
N SER A 79 19.43 -6.59 -2.85
CA SER A 79 18.37 -5.58 -2.93
C SER A 79 16.98 -6.20 -3.15
N PRO A 80 15.96 -5.78 -2.39
CA PRO A 80 14.58 -6.17 -2.65
C PRO A 80 14.05 -5.55 -3.96
N ILE A 81 12.98 -6.14 -4.47
CA ILE A 81 12.18 -5.50 -5.52
C ILE A 81 11.21 -4.52 -4.84
N GLN A 82 11.12 -3.30 -5.37
CA GLN A 82 10.20 -2.27 -4.89
C GLN A 82 9.33 -1.74 -6.03
N PHE A 83 8.06 -1.50 -5.75
CA PHE A 83 7.14 -0.84 -6.68
C PHE A 83 5.95 -0.19 -5.96
N CYS A 84 5.22 0.66 -6.68
CA CYS A 84 4.06 1.38 -6.16
C CYS A 84 2.78 1.01 -6.92
N ILE A 85 1.64 1.04 -6.22
CA ILE A 85 0.29 0.90 -6.78
C ILE A 85 -0.64 1.90 -6.10
N ASP A 86 -1.33 2.72 -6.88
CA ASP A 86 -2.26 3.73 -6.37
C ASP A 86 -3.52 3.10 -5.78
N ILE A 87 -3.99 3.62 -4.65
CA ILE A 87 -5.29 3.26 -4.09
C ILE A 87 -6.37 3.98 -4.90
N PRO A 88 -7.39 3.27 -5.41
CA PRO A 88 -8.44 3.92 -6.18
C PRO A 88 -9.22 4.95 -5.35
N PRO A 89 -9.57 6.12 -5.92
CA PRO A 89 -10.21 7.23 -5.20
C PRO A 89 -11.47 6.86 -4.40
N GLN A 90 -12.25 5.88 -4.86
CA GLN A 90 -13.46 5.42 -4.18
C GLN A 90 -13.22 4.72 -2.83
N PHE A 91 -11.97 4.48 -2.44
CA PHE A 91 -11.57 3.95 -1.13
C PHE A 91 -11.04 5.03 -0.18
N ILE A 92 -11.09 6.30 -0.60
CA ILE A 92 -10.70 7.46 0.20
C ILE A 92 -11.94 8.02 0.88
N ASN A 93 -11.81 8.41 2.15
CA ASN A 93 -12.88 9.09 2.86
C ASN A 93 -12.35 10.19 3.78
N TYR A 94 -13.16 11.25 3.96
CA TYR A 94 -12.93 12.23 5.01
C TYR A 94 -13.03 11.61 6.41
N GLY A 95 -12.17 12.08 7.31
CA GLY A 95 -11.97 11.59 8.67
C GLY A 95 -10.62 10.92 8.88
N ARG A 96 -10.29 10.65 10.15
CA ARG A 96 -9.07 9.92 10.56
C ARG A 96 -9.21 8.40 10.38
N GLU A 97 -10.43 7.91 10.27
CA GLU A 97 -10.74 6.47 10.25
C GLU A 97 -11.17 6.00 8.86
N VAL A 98 -10.57 4.90 8.42
CA VAL A 98 -10.87 4.26 7.14
C VAL A 98 -12.24 3.59 7.21
N LYS A 99 -13.14 4.00 6.32
CA LYS A 99 -14.49 3.43 6.19
C LYS A 99 -14.53 2.21 5.28
N ARG A 100 -13.63 2.13 4.29
CA ARG A 100 -13.59 1.05 3.32
C ARG A 100 -12.15 0.72 2.95
N TYR A 101 -11.78 -0.54 3.12
CA TYR A 101 -10.46 -1.03 2.72
C TYR A 101 -10.49 -1.48 1.26
N TRP A 102 -9.47 -1.10 0.51
CA TRP A 102 -9.25 -1.65 -0.81
C TRP A 102 -8.63 -3.05 -0.72
N HIS A 103 -9.27 -4.06 -1.31
CA HIS A 103 -8.74 -5.41 -1.34
C HIS A 103 -8.02 -5.67 -2.65
N ILE A 104 -6.75 -6.04 -2.58
CA ILE A 104 -5.92 -6.35 -3.75
C ILE A 104 -5.13 -7.65 -3.52
N ARG A 105 -5.03 -8.46 -4.57
CA ARG A 105 -4.21 -9.68 -4.60
C ARG A 105 -3.04 -9.47 -5.56
N LEU A 106 -1.83 -9.75 -5.08
CA LEU A 106 -0.59 -9.56 -5.85
C LEU A 106 0.12 -10.90 -6.00
N GLU A 107 0.32 -11.33 -7.24
CA GLU A 107 1.23 -12.43 -7.58
C GLU A 107 2.60 -11.82 -7.90
N LEU A 108 3.52 -11.89 -6.94
CA LEU A 108 4.82 -11.21 -6.95
C LEU A 108 5.83 -11.83 -7.91
N SER A 109 5.55 -13.01 -8.47
CA SER A 109 6.38 -13.59 -9.53
C SER A 109 6.19 -12.93 -10.90
N LYS A 110 5.20 -12.04 -11.03
CA LYS A 110 4.85 -11.36 -12.29
C LYS A 110 4.59 -9.87 -12.04
N LYS A 111 4.82 -9.02 -13.05
CA LYS A 111 4.50 -7.58 -12.97
C LYS A 111 2.99 -7.37 -12.95
N HIS A 112 2.48 -6.64 -11.95
CA HIS A 112 1.07 -6.28 -11.90
C HIS A 112 0.77 -5.14 -12.92
N PRO A 113 -0.37 -5.13 -13.64
CA PRO A 113 -0.63 -4.11 -14.66
C PRO A 113 -0.63 -2.66 -14.15
N LYS A 114 -1.05 -2.46 -12.89
CA LYS A 114 -1.06 -1.15 -12.21
C LYS A 114 0.24 -0.82 -11.47
N GLN A 115 1.26 -1.65 -11.62
CA GLN A 115 2.56 -1.43 -10.99
C GLN A 115 3.31 -0.30 -11.69
N ARG A 116 3.69 0.73 -10.92
CA ARG A 116 4.59 1.81 -11.35
C ARG A 116 5.86 1.84 -10.50
N ASN A 117 6.85 2.58 -10.98
CA ASN A 117 7.97 2.96 -10.12
C ASN A 117 7.44 3.87 -9.00
N CYS A 118 7.96 3.64 -7.81
CA CYS A 118 8.05 4.68 -6.81
C CYS A 118 9.25 5.57 -7.19
#